data_AF-A0A2D3VJQ5-F1
#
_entry.id   AF-A0A2D3VJQ5-F1
#
_cell.length_a   1.000
_cell.length_b   1.000
_cell.length_c   1.000
_cell.angle_alpha   90.00
_cell.angle_beta   90.00
_cell.angle_gamma   90.00
#
_symmetry.space_group_name_H-M   'P 1'
#
loop_
_entity.id
_entity.type
_entity.pdbx_description
1 polymer ?
#
loop_
_entity_poly.entity_id
_entity_poly.type
_entity_poly.pdbx_seq_one_letter_code
_entity_poly.pdbx_strand_id
1 'polypeptide(L)'
;MDPPRALFTSDIRAPLCVALQSLLTAVLIWSTPKRSVIRWAALPLLLYLAETCVNTGSKFTLQVGLWMNFTIGGYMYGLHCFNLLCLSPLDGDDIRKEMAKWRNESSTSDPLPDPTDKKPSQQDRDSESYAYKIYFTTAALWSLRGIGTAWELRSLPTFPKGQIPSRTAFITRQMTIILLAYCFLDVLTSQKPSPETAATWADGKQWLWLPWNPYPVTKADLLGRVQGTFMNWFLFGRVLMEIWYRVFSVVFVGLGISEVRQWPPVWGAYSECFTIRRYFNKFWHQCNRMHLQGLGVFFARDVFGLPSGILQRYATIFVVFAISGLYHTMMDVHTGIPWHKSGGLTCFLAVGLGIVLEDLFQWTWKRTAISRGLAPTTRAWLEKSVGYLWVFLWLTIVTPIYNYPGMNRDPAKSLPFYIVPWSLVGWLQRSA
;
A
#
# COMPACT_ATOMS: atom_id res chain seq x y z
N MET A 1 -30.43 -0.70 -3.85
CA MET A 1 -30.08 0.11 -2.67
C MET A 1 -30.18 1.56 -3.07
N ASP A 2 -30.73 2.40 -2.19
CA ASP A 2 -30.77 3.85 -2.44
C ASP A 2 -29.35 4.42 -2.45
N PRO A 3 -29.06 5.41 -3.31
CA PRO A 3 -27.75 6.04 -3.33
C PRO A 3 -27.46 6.69 -1.96
N PRO A 4 -26.19 6.67 -1.50
CA PRO A 4 -25.82 7.33 -0.27
C PRO A 4 -26.19 8.81 -0.29
N ARG A 5 -26.88 9.26 0.77
CA ARG A 5 -27.30 10.66 0.94
C ARG A 5 -26.13 11.61 1.27
N ALA A 6 -24.98 11.07 1.69
CA ALA A 6 -23.77 11.83 1.99
C ALA A 6 -22.51 11.06 1.55
N LEU A 7 -21.50 11.79 1.04
CA LEU A 7 -20.17 11.25 0.72
C LEU A 7 -19.37 10.90 1.96
N PHE A 8 -19.52 11.71 3.00
CA PHE A 8 -18.68 11.67 4.18
C PHE A 8 -19.49 11.15 5.35
N THR A 9 -18.88 10.25 6.10
CA THR A 9 -19.39 9.88 7.41
C THR A 9 -19.08 11.00 8.40
N SER A 10 -20.02 11.29 9.30
CA SER A 10 -19.78 12.17 10.44
C SER A 10 -18.97 11.47 11.55
N ASP A 11 -18.68 10.18 11.39
CA ASP A 11 -17.91 9.41 12.36
C ASP A 11 -16.42 9.73 12.25
N ILE A 12 -15.91 10.44 13.25
CA ILE A 12 -14.51 10.87 13.31
C ILE A 12 -13.62 9.93 14.14
N ARG A 13 -14.16 8.83 14.68
CA ARG A 13 -13.42 7.98 15.62
C ARG A 13 -12.17 7.35 15.00
N ALA A 14 -12.28 6.73 13.83
CA ALA A 14 -11.11 6.15 13.16
C ALA A 14 -10.07 7.22 12.75
N PRO A 15 -10.44 8.35 12.10
CA PRO A 15 -9.51 9.46 11.87
C PRO A 15 -8.81 9.94 13.14
N LEU A 16 -9.57 10.09 14.24
CA LEU A 16 -9.04 10.54 15.53
C LEU A 16 -8.08 9.51 16.13
N CYS A 17 -8.39 8.21 16.06
CA CYS A 17 -7.50 7.15 16.52
C CYS A 17 -6.17 7.13 15.74
N VAL A 18 -6.20 7.29 14.41
CA VAL A 18 -4.97 7.40 13.59
C VAL A 18 -4.17 8.66 13.95
N ALA A 19 -4.86 9.79 14.16
CA ALA A 19 -4.21 11.02 14.62
C ALA A 19 -3.55 10.81 16.01
N LEU A 20 -4.25 10.18 16.95
CA LEU A 20 -3.73 9.86 18.29
C LEU A 20 -2.53 8.91 18.23
N GLN A 21 -2.54 7.89 17.36
CA GLN A 21 -1.37 7.03 17.12
C GLN A 21 -0.16 7.88 16.73
N SER A 22 -0.33 8.79 15.76
CA SER A 22 0.76 9.64 15.28
C SER A 22 1.24 10.68 16.32
N LEU A 23 0.32 11.26 17.10
CA LEU A 23 0.65 12.21 18.16
C LEU A 23 1.39 11.54 19.33
N LEU A 24 0.88 10.39 19.79
CA LEU A 24 1.54 9.58 20.81
C LEU A 24 2.97 9.24 20.40
N THR A 25 3.15 8.78 19.16
CA THR A 25 4.47 8.45 18.62
C THR A 25 5.38 9.66 18.52
N ALA A 26 4.89 10.80 18.03
CA ALA A 26 5.67 12.03 17.97
C ALA A 26 6.15 12.45 19.37
N VAL A 27 5.26 12.45 20.37
CA VAL A 27 5.61 12.77 21.76
C VAL A 27 6.68 11.82 22.29
N LEU A 28 6.54 10.51 22.08
CA LEU A 28 7.52 9.52 22.54
C LEU A 28 8.88 9.65 21.84
N ILE A 29 8.92 10.00 20.56
CA ILE A 29 10.17 10.26 19.82
C ILE A 29 10.95 11.41 20.47
N TRP A 30 10.26 12.47 20.89
CA TRP A 30 10.88 13.64 21.51
C TRP A 30 11.16 13.51 23.00
N SER A 31 10.38 12.71 23.73
CA SER A 31 10.47 12.61 25.19
C SER A 31 11.29 11.43 25.70
N THR A 32 11.67 10.48 24.84
CA THR A 32 12.38 9.26 25.27
C THR A 32 13.57 8.92 24.37
N PRO A 33 14.65 8.32 24.92
CA PRO A 33 15.75 7.81 24.10
C PRO A 33 15.32 6.57 23.30
N LYS A 34 16.04 6.28 22.19
CA LYS A 34 15.75 5.15 21.28
C LYS A 34 15.55 3.79 21.96
N ARG A 35 16.27 3.54 23.05
CA ARG A 35 16.24 2.26 23.80
C ARG A 35 15.24 2.22 24.96
N SER A 36 14.39 3.24 25.10
CA SER A 36 13.43 3.30 26.20
C SER A 36 12.39 2.18 26.14
N VAL A 37 12.18 1.50 27.26
CA VAL A 37 11.15 0.45 27.42
C VAL A 37 9.74 1.02 27.26
N ILE A 38 9.53 2.30 27.59
CA ILE A 38 8.24 2.98 27.44
C ILE A 38 7.75 2.93 25.98
N ARG A 39 8.68 2.96 25.01
CA ARG A 39 8.34 2.86 23.58
C ARG A 39 7.71 1.52 23.23
N TRP A 40 8.20 0.43 23.83
CA TRP A 40 7.61 -0.90 23.68
C TRP A 40 6.28 -1.01 24.40
N ALA A 41 6.15 -0.38 25.58
CA ALA A 41 4.91 -0.32 26.34
C ALA A 41 3.79 0.47 25.62
N ALA A 42 4.12 1.25 24.58
CA ALA A 42 3.12 1.92 23.75
C ALA A 42 2.40 0.97 22.78
N LEU A 43 2.95 -0.22 22.48
CA LEU A 43 2.39 -1.14 21.50
C LEU A 43 0.94 -1.56 21.81
N PRO A 44 0.57 -1.97 23.04
CA PRO A 44 -0.83 -2.31 23.37
C PRO A 44 -1.79 -1.15 23.11
N LEU A 45 -1.38 0.10 23.39
CA LEU A 45 -2.19 1.28 23.13
C LEU A 45 -2.33 1.55 21.62
N LEU A 46 -1.25 1.43 20.85
CA LEU A 46 -1.30 1.57 19.39
C LEU A 46 -2.24 0.52 18.75
N LEU A 47 -2.19 -0.73 19.24
CA LEU A 47 -3.06 -1.82 18.81
C LEU A 47 -4.52 -1.60 19.23
N TYR A 48 -4.77 -1.10 20.44
CA TYR A 48 -6.12 -0.73 20.88
C TYR A 48 -6.74 0.38 20.02
N LEU A 49 -5.97 1.41 19.67
CA LEU A 49 -6.40 2.46 18.76
C LEU A 49 -6.66 1.92 17.34
N ALA A 50 -5.83 0.98 16.86
CA ALA A 50 -6.04 0.31 15.58
C ALA A 50 -7.33 -0.51 15.58
N GLU A 51 -7.59 -1.28 16.64
CA GLU A 51 -8.80 -2.08 16.81
C GLU A 51 -10.05 -1.20 16.90
N THR A 52 -9.94 -0.01 17.49
CA THR A 52 -11.05 0.97 17.47
C THR A 52 -11.35 1.46 16.05
N CYS A 53 -10.32 1.65 15.21
CA CYS A 53 -10.53 2.00 13.80
C CYS A 53 -11.29 0.89 13.05
N VAL A 54 -10.94 -0.37 13.33
CA VAL A 54 -11.56 -1.56 12.73
C VAL A 54 -13.03 -1.67 13.11
N ASN A 55 -13.33 -1.54 14.40
CA ASN A 55 -14.69 -1.60 14.94
C ASN A 55 -15.60 -0.47 14.42
N THR A 56 -15.02 0.62 13.92
CA THR A 56 -15.75 1.73 13.31
C THR A 56 -15.82 1.64 11.78
N GLY A 57 -15.18 0.63 11.18
CA GLY A 57 -15.11 0.44 9.74
C GLY A 57 -16.47 0.43 9.05
N SER A 58 -17.50 -0.20 9.65
CA SER A 58 -18.86 -0.25 9.08
C SER A 58 -19.48 1.13 8.77
N LYS A 59 -18.95 2.21 9.34
CA LYS A 59 -19.37 3.60 9.10
C LYS A 59 -18.80 4.21 7.82
N PHE A 60 -17.83 3.56 7.18
CA PHE A 60 -17.12 4.06 5.99
C PHE A 60 -17.47 3.25 4.72
N THR A 61 -18.44 2.35 4.78
CA THR A 61 -18.80 1.41 3.69
C THR A 61 -19.33 2.10 2.43
N LEU A 62 -19.76 3.36 2.55
CA LEU A 62 -20.17 4.22 1.42
C LEU A 62 -19.03 4.56 0.47
N GLN A 63 -17.78 4.38 0.90
CA GLN A 63 -16.61 4.59 0.06
C GLN A 63 -15.56 3.55 0.41
N VAL A 64 -15.46 2.49 -0.39
CA VAL A 64 -14.55 1.36 -0.12
C VAL A 64 -13.11 1.81 0.12
N GLY A 65 -12.64 2.86 -0.56
CA GLY A 65 -11.30 3.37 -0.33
C GLY A 65 -11.12 4.00 1.05
N LEU A 66 -12.08 4.79 1.56
CA LEU A 66 -12.03 5.28 2.95
C LEU A 66 -12.17 4.14 3.95
N TRP A 67 -13.04 3.17 3.63
CA TRP A 67 -13.17 1.96 4.44
C TRP A 67 -11.84 1.22 4.58
N MET A 68 -11.12 0.98 3.48
CA MET A 68 -9.80 0.33 3.52
C MET A 68 -8.79 1.18 4.32
N ASN A 69 -8.78 2.50 4.08
CA ASN A 69 -7.86 3.43 4.75
C ASN A 69 -8.08 3.51 6.28
N PHE A 70 -9.31 3.44 6.75
CA PHE A 70 -9.59 3.56 8.19
C PHE A 70 -9.68 2.20 8.88
N THR A 71 -10.32 1.20 8.26
CA THR A 71 -10.48 -0.13 8.88
C THR A 71 -9.14 -0.84 9.00
N ILE A 72 -8.45 -1.08 7.88
CA ILE A 72 -7.15 -1.77 7.88
C ILE A 72 -6.01 -0.78 8.09
N GLY A 73 -6.17 0.46 7.61
CA GLY A 73 -5.13 1.46 7.78
C GLY A 73 -4.88 1.82 9.25
N GLY A 74 -5.83 1.64 10.18
CA GLY A 74 -5.56 1.77 11.61
C GLY A 74 -4.42 0.86 12.11
N TYR A 75 -4.40 -0.40 11.67
CA TYR A 75 -3.29 -1.32 11.95
C TYR A 75 -2.02 -0.94 11.19
N MET A 76 -2.16 -0.57 9.92
CA MET A 76 -1.03 -0.10 9.09
C MET A 76 -0.29 1.08 9.75
N TYR A 77 -1.02 2.10 10.18
CA TYR A 77 -0.48 3.29 10.85
C TYR A 77 0.08 2.94 12.23
N GLY A 78 -0.64 2.12 13.02
CA GLY A 78 -0.15 1.64 14.32
C GLY A 78 1.19 0.91 14.20
N LEU A 79 1.32 -0.01 13.24
CA LEU A 79 2.58 -0.72 13.00
C LEU A 79 3.66 0.16 12.37
N HIS A 80 3.30 1.16 11.58
CA HIS A 80 4.25 2.17 11.10
C HIS A 80 4.83 3.02 12.23
N CYS A 81 3.96 3.50 13.11
CA CYS A 81 4.33 4.18 14.34
C CYS A 81 5.24 3.31 15.21
N PHE A 82 4.86 2.05 15.44
CA PHE A 82 5.66 1.10 16.20
C PHE A 82 7.04 0.84 15.57
N ASN A 83 7.09 0.70 14.24
CA ASN A 83 8.34 0.54 13.51
C ASN A 83 9.29 1.71 13.79
N LEU A 84 8.83 2.95 13.68
CA LEU A 84 9.66 4.14 13.91
C LEU A 84 9.93 4.44 15.39
N LEU A 85 9.19 3.81 16.31
CA LEU A 85 9.48 3.87 17.74
C LEU A 85 10.52 2.84 18.19
N CYS A 86 10.40 1.59 17.70
CA CYS A 86 11.07 0.43 18.31
C CYS A 86 11.98 -0.35 17.36
N LEU A 87 11.58 -0.55 16.10
CA LEU A 87 12.28 -1.46 15.18
C LEU A 87 13.34 -0.76 14.32
N SER A 88 13.02 0.45 13.89
CA SER A 88 13.91 1.40 13.22
C SER A 88 13.76 2.74 13.96
N PRO A 89 14.20 2.81 15.23
CA PRO A 89 13.80 3.85 16.16
C PRO A 89 14.37 5.22 15.76
N LEU A 90 13.51 6.22 15.73
CA LEU A 90 13.88 7.64 15.62
C LEU A 90 13.92 8.31 17.00
N ASP A 91 14.71 9.36 17.16
CA ASP A 91 14.68 10.26 18.33
C ASP A 91 14.62 11.73 17.92
N GLY A 92 14.53 12.61 18.91
CA GLY A 92 14.50 14.06 18.68
C GLY A 92 15.74 14.60 17.94
N ASP A 93 16.91 13.95 18.05
CA ASP A 93 18.11 14.37 17.30
C ASP A 93 17.99 14.06 15.82
N ASP A 94 17.46 12.89 15.47
CA ASP A 94 17.19 12.54 14.08
C ASP A 94 16.18 13.53 13.46
N ILE A 95 15.10 13.86 14.19
CA ILE A 95 14.11 14.82 13.71
C ILE A 95 14.69 16.23 13.59
N ARG A 96 15.51 16.69 14.53
CA ARG A 96 16.20 18.00 14.45
C ARG A 96 17.03 18.11 13.16
N LYS A 97 17.76 17.05 12.81
CA LYS A 97 18.58 17.02 11.58
C LYS A 97 17.70 17.15 10.33
N GLU A 98 16.56 16.46 10.31
CA GLU A 98 15.61 16.58 9.19
C GLU A 98 15.00 17.98 9.12
N MET A 99 14.58 18.56 10.25
CA MET A 99 14.03 19.93 10.27
C MET A 99 15.05 20.96 9.73
N ALA A 100 16.32 20.82 10.10
CA ALA A 100 17.39 21.69 9.60
C ALA A 100 17.61 21.52 8.08
N LYS A 101 17.59 20.27 7.60
CA LYS A 101 17.70 19.96 6.16
C LYS A 101 16.57 20.62 5.37
N TRP A 102 15.32 20.45 5.79
CA TRP A 102 14.15 21.04 5.11
C TRP A 102 14.15 22.57 5.14
N ARG A 103 14.71 23.19 6.19
CA ARG A 103 14.91 24.65 6.25
C ARG A 103 15.92 25.13 5.21
N ASN A 104 17.07 24.48 5.13
CA ASN A 104 18.11 24.86 4.18
C ASN A 104 17.67 24.67 2.73
N GLU A 105 16.79 23.70 2.47
CA GLU A 105 16.20 23.50 1.14
C GLU A 105 15.13 24.53 0.77
N SER A 106 14.45 25.13 1.76
CA SER A 106 13.43 26.17 1.51
C SER A 106 14.04 27.58 1.43
N SER A 107 15.16 27.82 2.11
CA SER A 107 15.87 29.11 2.04
C SER A 107 16.65 29.32 0.73
N THR A 108 16.89 28.28 -0.07
CA THR A 108 17.50 28.44 -1.42
C THR A 108 16.55 29.08 -2.44
N SER A 109 15.26 29.22 -2.12
CA SER A 109 14.27 29.96 -2.92
C SER A 109 14.04 31.41 -2.48
N ASP A 110 14.57 31.84 -1.33
CA ASP A 110 14.40 33.19 -0.80
C ASP A 110 15.74 33.98 -0.84
N PRO A 111 15.71 35.32 -0.97
CA PRO A 111 16.91 36.14 -0.89
C PRO A 111 17.63 35.92 0.44
N LEU A 112 18.96 35.75 0.40
CA LEU A 112 19.79 35.58 1.60
C LEU A 112 19.56 36.73 2.59
N PRO A 113 19.33 36.44 3.89
CA PRO A 113 19.26 37.47 4.93
C PRO A 113 20.61 38.21 5.05
N ASP A 114 20.56 39.48 5.44
CA ASP A 114 21.75 40.29 5.72
C ASP A 114 22.61 39.60 6.80
N PRO A 115 23.89 39.29 6.54
CA PRO A 115 24.79 38.59 7.46
C PRO A 115 25.08 39.34 8.77
N THR A 116 24.60 40.58 8.92
CA THR A 116 24.76 41.37 10.15
C THR A 116 23.65 41.17 11.19
N ASP A 117 22.56 40.50 10.86
CA ASP A 117 21.45 40.27 11.81
C ASP A 117 21.71 39.04 12.70
N LYS A 118 22.29 39.28 13.88
CA LYS A 118 22.65 38.22 14.85
C LYS A 118 21.44 37.67 15.63
N LYS A 119 20.23 38.17 15.41
CA LYS A 119 19.04 37.65 16.09
C LYS A 119 18.47 36.48 15.29
N PRO A 120 18.20 35.32 15.92
CA PRO A 120 17.46 34.26 15.26
C PRO A 120 16.14 34.83 14.73
N SER A 121 15.88 34.60 13.46
CA SER A 121 14.68 35.09 12.78
C SER A 121 13.43 34.60 13.53
N GLN A 122 12.29 35.25 13.34
CA GLN A 122 11.03 34.78 13.94
C GLN A 122 10.76 33.31 13.56
N GLN A 123 11.11 32.93 12.33
CA GLN A 123 11.03 31.57 11.82
C GLN A 123 11.96 30.58 12.56
N ASP A 124 13.15 31.02 12.97
CA ASP A 124 14.05 30.20 13.80
C ASP A 124 13.46 29.98 15.19
N ARG A 125 12.85 31.01 15.80
CA ARG A 125 12.20 30.89 17.12
C ARG A 125 10.95 30.00 17.07
N ASP A 126 10.10 30.16 16.06
CA ASP A 126 8.89 29.35 15.89
C ASP A 126 9.23 27.87 15.64
N SER A 127 10.33 27.61 14.93
CA SER A 127 10.81 26.26 14.67
C SER A 127 11.37 25.52 15.89
N GLU A 128 11.79 26.25 16.92
CA GLU A 128 12.24 25.69 18.18
C GLU A 128 11.08 25.36 19.14
N SER A 129 9.88 25.85 18.84
CA SER A 129 8.67 25.55 19.61
C SER A 129 8.39 24.05 19.64
N TYR A 130 8.01 23.55 20.82
CA TYR A 130 7.60 22.15 20.97
C TYR A 130 6.39 21.80 20.10
N ALA A 131 5.50 22.77 19.86
CA ALA A 131 4.35 22.58 18.96
C ALA A 131 4.80 22.31 17.51
N TYR A 132 5.78 23.07 17.01
CA TYR A 132 6.33 22.85 15.67
C TYR A 132 7.08 21.53 15.56
N LYS A 133 7.83 21.15 16.60
CA LYS A 133 8.50 19.85 16.70
C LYS A 133 7.53 18.68 16.57
N ILE A 134 6.43 18.72 17.33
CA ILE A 134 5.37 17.70 17.25
C ILE A 134 4.69 17.73 15.87
N TYR A 135 4.31 18.90 15.36
CA TYR A 135 3.72 19.05 14.04
C TYR A 135 4.58 18.44 12.93
N PHE A 136 5.86 18.79 12.88
CA PHE A 136 6.80 18.28 11.88
C PHE A 136 6.96 16.76 11.99
N THR A 137 7.13 16.23 13.20
CA THR A 137 7.23 14.78 13.41
C THR A 137 5.95 14.07 12.99
N THR A 138 4.77 14.59 13.36
CA THR A 138 3.49 14.04 12.91
C THR A 138 3.39 14.07 11.38
N ALA A 139 3.71 15.17 10.71
CA ALA A 139 3.72 15.23 9.24
C ALA A 139 4.66 14.17 8.62
N ALA A 140 5.84 13.97 9.20
CA ALA A 140 6.79 12.94 8.76
C ALA A 140 6.25 11.51 8.97
N LEU A 141 5.52 11.24 10.05
CA LEU A 141 4.87 9.94 10.32
C LEU A 141 3.73 9.64 9.34
N TRP A 142 3.06 10.67 8.82
CA TRP A 142 2.04 10.50 7.77
C TRP A 142 2.66 10.24 6.39
N SER A 143 3.98 10.47 6.24
CA SER A 143 4.75 10.02 5.09
C SER A 143 5.17 8.57 5.26
N LEU A 144 4.25 7.63 4.96
CA LEU A 144 4.48 6.17 5.06
C LEU A 144 5.69 5.63 4.26
N ARG A 145 6.24 6.46 3.35
CA ARG A 145 7.37 6.16 2.49
C ARG A 145 8.63 6.97 2.82
N GLY A 146 8.58 7.85 3.82
CA GLY A 146 9.69 8.69 4.26
C GLY A 146 10.13 9.73 3.22
N ILE A 147 9.20 10.24 2.39
CA ILE A 147 9.54 11.14 1.26
C ILE A 147 10.35 12.36 1.75
N GLY A 148 11.53 12.56 1.15
CA GLY A 148 12.46 13.65 1.45
C GLY A 148 13.24 13.53 2.77
N THR A 149 13.10 12.42 3.50
CA THR A 149 13.78 12.19 4.79
C THR A 149 14.99 11.26 4.65
N ALA A 150 15.87 11.15 5.66
CA ALA A 150 16.97 10.19 5.66
C ALA A 150 16.54 8.71 5.61
N TRP A 151 15.29 8.40 5.98
CA TRP A 151 14.71 7.06 5.93
C TRP A 151 13.81 6.84 4.71
N GLU A 152 13.94 7.66 3.68
CA GLU A 152 13.22 7.51 2.42
C GLU A 152 13.42 6.11 1.81
N LEU A 153 12.34 5.52 1.31
CA LEU A 153 12.40 4.24 0.63
C LEU A 153 13.26 4.32 -0.64
N ARG A 154 14.33 3.51 -0.70
CA ARG A 154 15.30 3.47 -1.82
C ARG A 154 14.73 3.18 -3.21
N SER A 155 13.48 2.73 -3.33
CA SER A 155 12.90 2.29 -4.61
C SER A 155 11.69 3.09 -5.04
N LEU A 156 11.57 4.34 -4.58
CA LEU A 156 10.43 5.18 -4.92
C LEU A 156 10.24 5.33 -6.43
N PRO A 157 8.99 5.25 -6.91
CA PRO A 157 8.66 5.69 -8.25
C PRO A 157 8.98 7.17 -8.42
N THR A 158 9.62 7.51 -9.53
CA THR A 158 9.91 8.91 -9.88
C THR A 158 8.79 9.51 -10.69
N PHE A 159 8.72 10.84 -10.71
CA PHE A 159 7.83 11.54 -11.64
C PHE A 159 8.16 11.18 -13.09
N PRO A 160 7.19 11.26 -14.02
CA PRO A 160 7.44 11.06 -15.45
C PRO A 160 8.64 11.88 -15.92
N LYS A 161 9.54 11.26 -16.70
CA LYS A 161 10.81 11.84 -17.17
C LYS A 161 11.78 12.29 -16.05
N GLY A 162 11.54 11.89 -14.81
CA GLY A 162 12.35 12.30 -13.66
C GLY A 162 12.18 13.76 -13.25
N GLN A 163 11.17 14.46 -13.79
CA GLN A 163 10.98 15.90 -13.58
C GLN A 163 9.76 16.17 -12.69
N ILE A 164 9.94 17.02 -11.68
CA ILE A 164 8.84 17.48 -10.82
C ILE A 164 7.99 18.46 -11.64
N PRO A 165 6.68 18.20 -11.84
CA PRO A 165 5.82 19.09 -12.60
C PRO A 165 5.52 20.39 -11.83
N SER A 166 5.13 21.45 -12.55
CA SER A 166 4.58 22.65 -11.93
C SER A 166 3.30 22.35 -11.14
N ARG A 167 2.97 23.19 -10.16
CA ARG A 167 1.77 23.04 -9.31
C ARG A 167 0.50 22.87 -10.14
N THR A 168 0.29 23.73 -11.13
CA THR A 168 -0.87 23.68 -12.02
C THR A 168 -0.90 22.40 -12.85
N ALA A 169 0.23 22.03 -13.48
CA ALA A 169 0.31 20.81 -14.28
C ALA A 169 0.06 19.54 -13.43
N PHE A 170 0.57 19.52 -12.20
CA PHE A 170 0.31 18.46 -11.25
C PHE A 170 -1.18 18.35 -10.92
N ILE A 171 -1.80 19.44 -10.44
CA ILE A 171 -3.21 19.46 -10.03
C ILE A 171 -4.13 19.06 -11.19
N THR A 172 -3.93 19.64 -12.39
CA THR A 172 -4.71 19.30 -13.57
C THR A 172 -4.60 17.81 -13.89
N ARG A 173 -3.37 17.26 -13.91
CA ARG A 173 -3.16 15.83 -14.15
C ARG A 173 -3.85 14.95 -13.10
N GLN A 174 -3.77 15.31 -11.82
CA GLN A 174 -4.42 14.56 -10.75
C GLN A 174 -5.94 14.57 -10.92
N MET A 175 -6.54 15.74 -11.17
CA MET A 175 -7.98 15.89 -11.39
C MET A 175 -8.46 15.10 -12.61
N THR A 176 -7.75 15.16 -13.74
CA THR A 176 -8.07 14.35 -14.92
C THR A 176 -8.04 12.86 -14.61
N ILE A 177 -7.01 12.37 -13.91
CA ILE A 177 -6.90 10.95 -13.58
C ILE A 177 -7.98 10.54 -12.57
N ILE A 178 -8.31 11.38 -11.58
CA ILE A 178 -9.41 11.11 -10.63
C ILE A 178 -10.72 10.96 -11.39
N LEU A 179 -11.03 11.85 -12.34
CA LEU A 179 -12.25 11.78 -13.15
C LEU A 179 -12.30 10.49 -13.98
N LEU A 180 -11.23 10.19 -14.72
CA LEU A 180 -11.16 8.98 -15.55
C LEU A 180 -11.24 7.70 -14.71
N ALA A 181 -10.53 7.67 -13.57
CA ALA A 181 -10.59 6.58 -12.60
C ALA A 181 -12.01 6.37 -12.08
N TYR A 182 -12.69 7.46 -11.71
CA TYR A 182 -14.07 7.41 -11.24
C TYR A 182 -15.00 6.82 -12.29
N CYS A 183 -14.98 7.33 -13.52
CA CYS A 183 -15.80 6.82 -14.62
C CYS A 183 -15.51 5.35 -14.90
N PHE A 184 -14.23 4.95 -14.91
CA PHE A 184 -13.82 3.56 -15.10
C PHE A 184 -14.38 2.64 -14.01
N LEU A 185 -14.24 3.03 -12.74
CA LEU A 185 -14.78 2.28 -11.60
C LEU A 185 -16.31 2.21 -11.65
N ASP A 186 -16.98 3.29 -12.02
CA ASP A 186 -18.44 3.34 -12.14
C ASP A 186 -18.95 2.37 -13.23
N VAL A 187 -18.34 2.41 -14.42
CA VAL A 187 -18.68 1.49 -15.52
C VAL A 187 -18.50 0.04 -15.08
N LEU A 188 -17.35 -0.30 -14.48
CA LEU A 188 -17.07 -1.67 -14.06
C LEU A 188 -18.03 -2.19 -12.99
N THR A 189 -18.37 -1.33 -12.02
CA THR A 189 -19.14 -1.74 -10.84
C THR A 189 -20.64 -1.68 -11.04
N SER A 190 -21.08 -1.00 -12.10
CA SER A 190 -22.47 -1.00 -12.56
C SER A 190 -22.85 -2.25 -13.36
N GLN A 191 -21.87 -3.06 -13.79
CA GLN A 191 -22.16 -4.31 -14.51
C GLN A 191 -22.56 -5.41 -13.52
N LYS A 192 -23.69 -6.08 -13.80
CA LYS A 192 -24.03 -7.34 -13.12
C LYS A 192 -23.36 -8.50 -13.87
N PRO A 193 -22.62 -9.39 -13.19
CA PRO A 193 -22.05 -10.55 -13.84
C PRO A 193 -23.17 -11.45 -14.38
N SER A 194 -22.99 -12.00 -15.58
CA SER A 194 -23.89 -13.03 -16.10
C SER A 194 -23.82 -14.29 -15.22
N PRO A 195 -24.86 -15.14 -15.19
CA PRO A 195 -24.82 -16.41 -14.46
C PRO A 195 -23.63 -17.30 -14.87
N GLU A 196 -23.30 -17.32 -16.16
CA GLU A 196 -22.14 -18.04 -16.69
C GLU A 196 -20.82 -17.49 -16.12
N THR A 197 -20.69 -16.16 -16.04
CA THR A 197 -19.50 -15.51 -15.46
C THR A 197 -19.40 -15.84 -13.97
N ALA A 198 -20.50 -15.74 -13.23
CA ALA A 198 -20.55 -16.07 -11.81
C ALA A 198 -20.16 -17.54 -11.55
N ALA A 199 -20.55 -18.46 -12.42
CA ALA A 199 -20.18 -19.87 -12.33
C ALA A 199 -18.66 -20.13 -12.47
N THR A 200 -17.88 -19.20 -13.03
CA THR A 200 -16.41 -19.32 -13.11
C THR A 200 -15.71 -19.09 -11.76
N TRP A 201 -16.43 -18.52 -10.78
CA TRP A 201 -15.90 -18.21 -9.46
C TRP A 201 -16.41 -19.14 -8.36
N ALA A 202 -17.19 -20.18 -8.69
CA ALA A 202 -17.82 -21.08 -7.73
C ALA A 202 -16.84 -21.64 -6.68
N ASP A 203 -17.34 -21.90 -5.46
CA ASP A 203 -16.50 -22.40 -4.37
C ASP A 203 -15.82 -23.73 -4.74
N GLY A 204 -14.54 -23.83 -4.43
CA GLY A 204 -13.64 -24.90 -4.87
C GLY A 204 -12.93 -24.62 -6.19
N LYS A 205 -13.50 -23.79 -7.08
CA LYS A 205 -12.83 -23.43 -8.33
C LYS A 205 -11.62 -22.54 -8.12
N GLN A 206 -11.37 -21.96 -6.96
CA GLN A 206 -10.11 -21.26 -6.66
C GLN A 206 -8.90 -22.21 -6.74
N TRP A 207 -9.11 -23.50 -6.49
CA TRP A 207 -8.08 -24.54 -6.42
C TRP A 207 -7.95 -25.40 -7.69
N LEU A 208 -8.38 -24.92 -8.86
CA LEU A 208 -8.39 -25.72 -10.11
C LEU A 208 -7.02 -26.27 -10.53
N TRP A 209 -5.92 -25.71 -10.02
CA TRP A 209 -4.57 -26.21 -10.29
C TRP A 209 -4.20 -27.47 -9.50
N LEU A 210 -5.00 -27.84 -8.50
CA LEU A 210 -4.75 -29.04 -7.71
C LEU A 210 -5.25 -30.27 -8.48
N PRO A 211 -4.43 -31.33 -8.63
CA PRO A 211 -4.80 -32.52 -9.40
C PRO A 211 -6.08 -33.22 -8.94
N TRP A 212 -6.42 -33.10 -7.65
CA TRP A 212 -7.60 -33.70 -7.03
C TRP A 212 -8.84 -32.79 -7.01
N ASN A 213 -8.81 -31.66 -7.73
CA ASN A 213 -9.98 -30.79 -7.83
C ASN A 213 -11.09 -31.49 -8.64
N PRO A 214 -12.33 -31.57 -8.13
CA PRO A 214 -13.42 -32.27 -8.82
C PRO A 214 -13.96 -31.51 -10.04
N TYR A 215 -13.69 -30.21 -10.17
CA TYR A 215 -14.18 -29.42 -11.30
C TYR A 215 -13.30 -29.60 -12.55
N PRO A 216 -13.90 -29.83 -13.74
CA PRO A 216 -13.15 -29.77 -14.97
C PRO A 216 -12.67 -28.33 -15.25
N VAL A 217 -11.47 -28.19 -15.80
CA VAL A 217 -10.95 -26.89 -16.22
C VAL A 217 -11.58 -26.50 -17.55
N THR A 218 -12.40 -25.45 -17.56
CA THR A 218 -13.03 -24.94 -18.79
C THR A 218 -12.26 -23.75 -19.37
N LYS A 219 -12.49 -23.46 -20.66
CA LYS A 219 -11.95 -22.25 -21.32
C LYS A 219 -12.42 -20.96 -20.63
N ALA A 220 -13.67 -20.93 -20.17
CA ALA A 220 -14.25 -19.79 -19.46
C ALA A 220 -13.54 -19.55 -18.12
N ASP A 221 -13.21 -20.63 -17.37
CA ASP A 221 -12.45 -20.50 -16.12
C ASP A 221 -11.06 -19.91 -16.38
N LEU A 222 -10.35 -20.39 -17.41
CA LEU A 222 -9.02 -19.87 -17.76
C LEU A 222 -9.07 -18.40 -18.19
N LEU A 223 -10.02 -18.03 -19.04
CA LEU A 223 -10.19 -16.64 -19.48
C LEU A 223 -10.56 -15.72 -18.31
N GLY A 224 -11.50 -16.15 -17.46
CA GLY A 224 -11.91 -15.41 -16.27
C GLY A 224 -10.75 -15.19 -15.29
N ARG A 225 -9.87 -16.17 -15.13
CA ARG A 225 -8.66 -16.06 -14.30
C ARG A 225 -7.64 -15.08 -14.89
N VAL A 226 -7.37 -15.14 -16.18
CA VAL A 226 -6.49 -14.20 -16.88
C VAL A 226 -7.02 -12.77 -16.76
N GLN A 227 -8.30 -12.57 -17.05
CA GLN A 227 -8.96 -11.26 -16.92
C GLN A 227 -8.94 -10.77 -15.48
N GLY A 228 -9.36 -11.61 -14.52
CA GLY A 228 -9.39 -11.29 -13.10
C GLY A 228 -8.00 -10.91 -12.57
N THR A 229 -6.95 -11.59 -13.04
CA THR A 229 -5.55 -11.28 -12.69
C THR A 229 -5.13 -9.93 -13.22
N PHE A 230 -5.36 -9.68 -14.51
CA PHE A 230 -5.02 -8.39 -15.12
C PHE A 230 -5.76 -7.23 -14.44
N MET A 231 -7.08 -7.39 -14.21
CA MET A 231 -7.89 -6.41 -13.50
C MET A 231 -7.37 -6.19 -12.07
N ASN A 232 -7.24 -7.24 -11.27
CA ASN A 232 -6.88 -7.12 -9.86
C ASN A 232 -5.48 -6.51 -9.64
N TRP A 233 -4.47 -7.04 -10.34
CA TRP A 233 -3.07 -6.72 -10.06
C TRP A 233 -2.54 -5.54 -10.84
N PHE A 234 -3.04 -5.29 -12.06
CA PHE A 234 -2.44 -4.29 -12.97
C PHE A 234 -3.31 -3.07 -13.21
N LEU A 235 -4.64 -3.15 -13.04
CA LEU A 235 -5.56 -2.08 -13.42
C LEU A 235 -6.51 -1.64 -12.29
N PHE A 236 -7.55 -2.43 -11.99
CA PHE A 236 -8.58 -2.11 -11.01
C PHE A 236 -8.00 -1.87 -9.61
N GLY A 237 -7.18 -2.79 -9.09
CA GLY A 237 -6.58 -2.64 -7.76
C GLY A 237 -5.71 -1.38 -7.65
N ARG A 238 -4.97 -1.06 -8.71
CA ARG A 238 -4.18 0.17 -8.81
C ARG A 238 -5.07 1.42 -8.76
N VAL A 239 -6.07 1.50 -9.63
CA VAL A 239 -6.97 2.66 -9.71
C VAL A 239 -7.68 2.88 -8.38
N LEU A 240 -8.18 1.80 -7.77
CA LEU A 240 -8.89 1.85 -6.49
C LEU A 240 -8.01 2.37 -5.35
N MET A 241 -6.76 1.91 -5.26
CA MET A 241 -5.84 2.32 -4.20
C MET A 241 -5.21 3.70 -4.43
N GLU A 242 -5.05 4.13 -5.68
CA GLU A 242 -4.49 5.44 -5.99
C GLU A 242 -5.45 6.61 -5.76
N ILE A 243 -6.77 6.41 -5.90
CA ILE A 243 -7.72 7.52 -5.99
C ILE A 243 -7.64 8.48 -4.78
N TRP A 244 -7.56 7.94 -3.57
CA TRP A 244 -7.47 8.75 -2.34
C TRP A 244 -6.15 9.46 -2.19
N TYR A 245 -5.05 8.80 -2.55
CA TYR A 245 -3.74 9.44 -2.61
C TYR A 245 -3.77 10.67 -3.53
N ARG A 246 -4.44 10.55 -4.68
CA ARG A 246 -4.57 11.64 -5.65
C ARG A 246 -5.48 12.75 -5.12
N VAL A 247 -6.63 12.41 -4.53
CA VAL A 247 -7.54 13.38 -3.89
C VAL A 247 -6.82 14.17 -2.81
N PHE A 248 -6.13 13.50 -1.88
CA PHE A 248 -5.35 14.19 -0.85
C PHE A 248 -4.23 15.03 -1.44
N SER A 249 -3.55 14.56 -2.49
CA SER A 249 -2.51 15.36 -3.16
C SER A 249 -3.07 16.66 -3.74
N VAL A 250 -4.26 16.63 -4.34
CA VAL A 250 -4.92 17.84 -4.88
C VAL A 250 -5.28 18.79 -3.75
N VAL A 251 -5.88 18.29 -2.66
CA VAL A 251 -6.27 19.11 -1.51
C VAL A 251 -5.06 19.76 -0.87
N PHE A 252 -4.03 18.98 -0.50
CA PHE A 252 -2.88 19.49 0.25
C PHE A 252 -1.99 20.39 -0.61
N VAL A 253 -1.74 20.04 -1.88
CA VAL A 253 -0.98 20.91 -2.80
C VAL A 253 -1.81 22.13 -3.20
N GLY A 254 -3.13 21.99 -3.37
CA GLY A 254 -4.05 23.08 -3.70
C GLY A 254 -4.18 24.11 -2.57
N LEU A 255 -4.12 23.67 -1.32
CA LEU A 255 -4.12 24.54 -0.13
C LEU A 255 -2.73 25.09 0.23
N GLY A 256 -1.66 24.62 -0.43
CA GLY A 256 -0.30 25.04 -0.12
C GLY A 256 0.26 24.44 1.18
N ILE A 257 -0.39 23.41 1.71
CA ILE A 257 0.05 22.68 2.92
C ILE A 257 1.30 21.83 2.61
N SER A 258 1.42 21.36 1.37
CA SER A 258 2.53 20.52 0.91
C SER A 258 2.95 20.86 -0.51
N GLU A 259 4.21 20.60 -0.85
CA GLU A 259 4.77 20.79 -2.17
C GLU A 259 4.53 19.59 -3.10
N VAL A 260 4.58 19.81 -4.42
CA VAL A 260 4.43 18.74 -5.44
C VAL A 260 5.46 17.61 -5.23
N ARG A 261 6.71 17.95 -4.88
CA ARG A 261 7.80 16.97 -4.69
C ARG A 261 7.52 15.97 -3.56
N GLN A 262 6.65 16.31 -2.62
CA GLN A 262 6.24 15.43 -1.52
C GLN A 262 5.23 14.35 -1.96
N TRP A 263 4.71 14.45 -3.19
CA TRP A 263 3.70 13.53 -3.72
C TRP A 263 4.19 12.71 -4.93
N PRO A 264 5.34 12.00 -4.86
CA PRO A 264 5.79 11.15 -5.96
C PRO A 264 4.81 10.00 -6.21
N PRO A 265 4.74 9.45 -7.44
CA PRO A 265 3.81 8.36 -7.75
C PRO A 265 3.91 7.21 -6.76
N VAL A 266 2.75 6.62 -6.40
CA VAL A 266 2.69 5.51 -5.44
C VAL A 266 3.07 4.17 -6.08
N TRP A 267 2.81 4.05 -7.38
CA TRP A 267 3.04 2.85 -8.17
C TRP A 267 4.18 3.07 -9.16
N GLY A 268 4.99 2.03 -9.35
CA GLY A 268 6.10 2.04 -10.29
C GLY A 268 5.69 1.84 -11.75
N ALA A 269 6.71 1.69 -12.58
CA ALA A 269 6.55 1.42 -14.01
C ALA A 269 6.25 -0.07 -14.27
N TYR A 270 5.38 -0.36 -15.25
CA TYR A 270 5.11 -1.72 -15.69
C TYR A 270 6.36 -2.44 -16.23
N SER A 271 7.38 -1.67 -16.66
CA SER A 271 8.68 -2.20 -17.09
C SER A 271 9.44 -2.95 -16.01
N GLU A 272 9.01 -2.83 -14.75
CA GLU A 272 9.62 -3.49 -13.59
C GLU A 272 8.93 -4.83 -13.23
N CYS A 273 7.83 -5.19 -13.91
CA CYS A 273 6.98 -6.33 -13.57
C CYS A 273 7.44 -7.69 -14.14
N PHE A 274 8.74 -7.88 -14.35
CA PHE A 274 9.30 -9.12 -14.93
C PHE A 274 9.90 -10.08 -13.90
N THR A 275 9.83 -9.77 -12.60
CA THR A 275 10.06 -10.75 -11.53
C THR A 275 9.11 -10.43 -10.37
N ILE A 276 8.63 -11.42 -9.63
CA ILE A 276 7.70 -11.25 -8.50
C ILE A 276 8.37 -10.36 -7.45
N ARG A 277 9.66 -10.58 -7.18
CA ARG A 277 10.43 -9.74 -6.27
C ARG A 277 10.46 -8.28 -6.71
N ARG A 278 10.69 -8.00 -8.00
CA ARG A 278 10.69 -6.64 -8.55
C ARG A 278 9.29 -6.04 -8.57
N TYR A 279 8.28 -6.84 -8.89
CA TYR A 279 6.88 -6.44 -8.87
C TYR A 279 6.48 -5.83 -7.51
N PHE A 280 6.69 -6.56 -6.41
CA PHE A 280 6.34 -6.06 -5.07
C PHE A 280 7.30 -4.99 -4.50
N ASN A 281 8.53 -4.91 -5.01
CA ASN A 281 9.53 -3.95 -4.54
C ASN A 281 9.47 -2.59 -5.28
N LYS A 282 9.19 -2.62 -6.59
CA LYS A 282 9.33 -1.49 -7.50
C LYS A 282 8.00 -1.02 -8.09
N PHE A 283 7.08 -1.95 -8.41
CA PHE A 283 5.81 -1.61 -9.05
C PHE A 283 4.66 -1.43 -8.07
N TRP A 284 4.41 -2.42 -7.21
CA TRP A 284 3.31 -2.42 -6.24
C TRP A 284 3.42 -1.24 -5.27
N HIS A 285 2.28 -0.75 -4.77
CA HIS A 285 2.26 0.41 -3.88
C HIS A 285 3.19 0.22 -2.66
N GLN A 286 3.98 1.26 -2.36
CA GLN A 286 5.06 1.15 -1.37
C GLN A 286 4.69 1.60 0.04
N CYS A 287 3.44 2.00 0.27
CA CYS A 287 2.98 2.53 1.57
C CYS A 287 3.13 1.51 2.72
N ASN A 288 3.09 0.21 2.42
CA ASN A 288 3.25 -0.84 3.42
C ASN A 288 4.70 -1.25 3.68
N ARG A 289 5.64 -0.74 2.89
CA ARG A 289 6.96 -1.35 2.79
C ARG A 289 7.80 -1.17 4.05
N MET A 290 7.84 0.05 4.61
CA MET A 290 8.74 0.36 5.73
C MET A 290 8.42 -0.51 6.95
N HIS A 291 7.16 -0.52 7.39
CA HIS A 291 6.77 -1.19 8.62
C HIS A 291 6.72 -2.71 8.47
N LEU A 292 6.25 -3.23 7.33
CA LEU A 292 6.31 -4.67 7.08
C LEU A 292 7.75 -5.16 7.01
N GLN A 293 8.65 -4.44 6.34
CA GLN A 293 10.06 -4.80 6.28
C GLN A 293 10.72 -4.76 7.66
N GLY A 294 10.44 -3.73 8.46
CA GLY A 294 10.96 -3.61 9.83
C GLY A 294 10.50 -4.77 10.70
N LEU A 295 9.22 -5.13 10.66
CA LEU A 295 8.67 -6.30 11.35
C LEU A 295 9.31 -7.59 10.83
N GLY A 296 9.41 -7.78 9.52
CA GLY A 296 10.03 -8.96 8.93
C GLY A 296 11.48 -9.17 9.39
N VAL A 297 12.28 -8.10 9.41
CA VAL A 297 13.67 -8.14 9.89
C VAL A 297 13.71 -8.42 11.39
N PHE A 298 12.83 -7.80 12.18
CA PHE A 298 12.74 -8.01 13.63
C PHE A 298 12.42 -9.48 13.95
N PHE A 299 11.38 -10.04 13.35
CA PHE A 299 11.05 -11.45 13.56
C PHE A 299 12.17 -12.38 13.09
N ALA A 300 12.73 -12.16 11.91
CA ALA A 300 13.79 -13.01 11.39
C ALA A 300 15.06 -12.99 12.27
N ARG A 301 15.49 -11.80 12.71
CA ARG A 301 16.74 -11.63 13.46
C ARG A 301 16.55 -11.83 14.96
N ASP A 302 15.59 -11.15 15.55
CA ASP A 302 15.47 -11.01 17.01
C ASP A 302 14.57 -12.08 17.62
N VAL A 303 13.52 -12.54 16.92
CA VAL A 303 12.61 -13.59 17.41
C VAL A 303 13.09 -14.98 17.03
N PHE A 304 13.47 -15.18 15.77
CA PHE A 304 13.95 -16.49 15.29
C PHE A 304 15.46 -16.69 15.46
N GLY A 305 16.22 -15.65 15.81
CA GLY A 305 17.67 -15.74 16.02
C GLY A 305 18.47 -16.06 14.76
N LEU A 306 17.95 -15.76 13.56
CA LEU A 306 18.61 -16.16 12.31
C LEU A 306 19.82 -15.26 12.01
N PRO A 307 20.99 -15.84 11.66
CA PRO A 307 22.15 -15.06 11.27
C PRO A 307 21.95 -14.41 9.90
N SER A 308 22.70 -13.33 9.65
CA SER A 308 22.71 -12.67 8.35
C SER A 308 23.07 -13.61 7.22
N GLY A 309 22.17 -13.71 6.24
CA GLY A 309 22.31 -14.63 5.13
C GLY A 309 20.98 -14.96 4.45
N ILE A 310 20.97 -16.08 3.73
CA ILE A 310 19.83 -16.50 2.92
C ILE A 310 18.60 -16.88 3.75
N LEU A 311 18.80 -17.50 4.91
CA LEU A 311 17.71 -17.89 5.81
C LEU A 311 17.00 -16.66 6.39
N GLN A 312 17.75 -15.69 6.94
CA GLN A 312 17.17 -14.44 7.43
C GLN A 312 16.42 -13.70 6.31
N ARG A 313 16.98 -13.66 5.09
CA ARG A 313 16.33 -13.03 3.93
C ARG A 313 14.99 -13.66 3.62
N TYR A 314 14.90 -14.99 3.51
CA TYR A 314 13.63 -15.64 3.19
C TYR A 314 12.65 -15.61 4.37
N ALA A 315 13.11 -15.78 5.61
CA ALA A 315 12.26 -15.61 6.78
C ALA A 315 11.63 -14.21 6.82
N THR A 316 12.42 -13.17 6.55
CA THR A 316 11.92 -11.79 6.44
C THR A 316 10.83 -11.68 5.38
N ILE A 317 11.04 -12.27 4.20
CA ILE A 317 10.06 -12.27 3.10
C ILE A 317 8.76 -12.96 3.53
N PHE A 318 8.85 -14.15 4.11
CA PHE A 318 7.66 -14.90 4.54
C PHE A 318 6.91 -14.20 5.67
N VAL A 319 7.60 -13.58 6.63
CA VAL A 319 6.95 -12.78 7.68
C VAL A 319 6.25 -11.56 7.09
N VAL A 320 6.90 -10.83 6.17
CA VAL A 320 6.28 -9.68 5.46
C VAL A 320 4.98 -10.11 4.79
N PHE A 321 5.02 -11.21 4.03
CA PHE A 321 3.86 -11.72 3.31
C PHE A 321 2.81 -12.34 4.24
N ALA A 322 3.20 -12.93 5.37
CA ALA A 322 2.26 -13.42 6.38
C ALA A 322 1.47 -12.26 7.01
N ILE A 323 2.15 -11.20 7.45
CA ILE A 323 1.50 -10.01 8.04
C ILE A 323 0.60 -9.34 7.00
N SER A 324 1.07 -9.20 5.76
CA SER A 324 0.23 -8.70 4.66
C SER A 324 -1.01 -9.57 4.45
N GLY A 325 -0.84 -10.90 4.41
CA GLY A 325 -1.95 -11.85 4.26
C GLY A 325 -2.95 -11.78 5.41
N LEU A 326 -2.49 -11.55 6.64
CA LEU A 326 -3.36 -11.32 7.80
C LEU A 326 -4.20 -10.05 7.63
N TYR A 327 -3.64 -8.94 7.15
CA TYR A 327 -4.43 -7.74 6.83
C TYR A 327 -5.55 -8.03 5.84
N HIS A 328 -5.26 -8.80 4.80
CA HIS A 328 -6.26 -9.21 3.81
C HIS A 328 -7.32 -10.15 4.40
N THR A 329 -6.93 -11.11 5.24
CA THR A 329 -7.90 -11.96 5.95
C THR A 329 -8.77 -11.16 6.90
N MET A 330 -8.21 -10.20 7.64
CA MET A 330 -9.00 -9.31 8.50
C MET A 330 -10.00 -8.50 7.68
N MET A 331 -9.57 -7.98 6.53
CA MET A 331 -10.45 -7.28 5.59
C MET A 331 -11.63 -8.17 5.18
N ASP A 332 -11.34 -9.39 4.73
CA ASP A 332 -12.34 -10.37 4.30
C ASP A 332 -13.36 -10.66 5.40
N VAL A 333 -12.89 -10.91 6.63
CA VAL A 333 -13.76 -11.15 7.81
C VAL A 333 -14.67 -9.98 8.10
N HIS A 334 -14.16 -8.75 8.06
CA HIS A 334 -14.98 -7.55 8.27
C HIS A 334 -15.99 -7.30 7.14
N THR A 335 -15.75 -7.87 5.95
CA THR A 335 -16.71 -7.83 4.84
C THR A 335 -17.76 -8.96 4.87
N GLY A 336 -17.68 -9.87 5.85
CA GLY A 336 -18.61 -10.98 6.05
C GLY A 336 -18.13 -12.33 5.53
N ILE A 337 -16.86 -12.46 5.12
CA ILE A 337 -16.27 -13.74 4.69
C ILE A 337 -15.75 -14.48 5.94
N PRO A 338 -16.20 -15.71 6.23
CA PRO A 338 -15.69 -16.45 7.38
C PRO A 338 -14.17 -16.63 7.31
N TRP A 339 -13.48 -16.57 8.46
CA TRP A 339 -12.01 -16.67 8.54
C TRP A 339 -11.45 -17.88 7.77
N HIS A 340 -12.06 -19.06 7.92
CA HIS A 340 -11.64 -20.29 7.25
C HIS A 340 -11.87 -20.30 5.73
N LYS A 341 -12.72 -19.40 5.21
CA LYS A 341 -12.95 -19.20 3.77
C LYS A 341 -12.08 -18.09 3.18
N SER A 342 -11.46 -17.26 4.01
CA SER A 342 -10.53 -16.23 3.53
C SER A 342 -9.34 -16.87 2.84
N GLY A 343 -9.05 -16.41 1.63
CA GLY A 343 -7.84 -16.77 0.91
C GLY A 343 -6.64 -15.86 1.19
N GLY A 344 -6.82 -14.79 1.99
CA GLY A 344 -5.82 -13.75 2.21
C GLY A 344 -4.45 -14.30 2.62
N LEU A 345 -4.38 -14.99 3.75
CA LEU A 345 -3.12 -15.54 4.24
C LEU A 345 -2.46 -16.51 3.24
N THR A 346 -3.23 -17.44 2.68
CA THR A 346 -2.73 -18.44 1.74
C THR A 346 -2.20 -17.80 0.45
N CYS A 347 -2.92 -16.83 -0.10
CA CYS A 347 -2.52 -16.11 -1.30
C CYS A 347 -1.16 -15.41 -1.12
N PHE A 348 -1.00 -14.64 -0.03
CA PHE A 348 0.23 -13.88 0.17
C PHE A 348 1.42 -14.78 0.57
N LEU A 349 1.21 -15.86 1.33
CA LEU A 349 2.27 -16.85 1.57
C LEU A 349 2.71 -17.52 0.26
N ALA A 350 1.78 -17.82 -0.65
CA ALA A 350 2.10 -18.34 -1.97
C ALA A 350 2.92 -17.34 -2.80
N VAL A 351 2.72 -16.03 -2.68
CA VAL A 351 3.62 -15.04 -3.31
C VAL A 351 5.07 -15.19 -2.81
N GLY A 352 5.26 -15.39 -1.50
CA GLY A 352 6.57 -15.67 -0.91
C GLY A 352 7.23 -16.92 -1.52
N LEU A 353 6.46 -18.00 -1.71
CA LEU A 353 6.92 -19.21 -2.38
C LEU A 353 7.31 -18.94 -3.85
N GLY A 354 6.51 -18.15 -4.57
CA GLY A 354 6.83 -17.75 -5.95
C GLY A 354 8.18 -17.05 -6.06
N ILE A 355 8.53 -16.21 -5.08
CA ILE A 355 9.84 -15.56 -5.03
C ILE A 355 10.99 -16.57 -4.81
N VAL A 356 10.78 -17.61 -3.99
CA VAL A 356 11.80 -18.66 -3.78
C VAL A 356 12.03 -19.46 -5.07
N LEU A 357 10.94 -19.86 -5.74
CA LEU A 357 11.01 -20.59 -7.01
C LEU A 357 11.67 -19.75 -8.11
N GLU A 358 11.32 -18.46 -8.18
CA GLU A 358 11.94 -17.47 -9.07
C GLU A 358 13.44 -17.35 -8.83
N ASP A 359 13.86 -17.17 -7.58
CA ASP A 359 15.28 -17.03 -7.23
C ASP A 359 16.06 -18.32 -7.53
N LEU A 360 15.47 -19.50 -7.29
CA LEU A 360 16.05 -20.81 -7.63
C LEU A 360 16.22 -20.97 -9.15
N PHE A 361 15.20 -20.64 -9.93
CA PHE A 361 15.27 -20.67 -11.40
C PHE A 361 16.33 -19.71 -11.94
N GLN A 362 16.40 -18.48 -11.42
CA GLN A 362 17.43 -17.53 -11.83
C GLN A 362 18.84 -18.03 -11.49
N TRP A 363 19.01 -18.70 -10.34
CA TRP A 363 20.27 -19.28 -9.93
C TRP A 363 20.70 -20.45 -10.84
N THR A 364 19.78 -21.36 -11.19
CA THR A 364 20.08 -22.47 -12.13
C THR A 364 20.34 -21.94 -13.53
N TRP A 365 19.51 -21.03 -14.03
CA TRP A 365 19.64 -20.41 -15.36
C TRP A 365 21.02 -19.78 -15.55
N LYS A 366 21.53 -19.01 -14.59
CA LYS A 366 22.86 -18.39 -14.63
C LYS A 366 24.03 -19.38 -14.73
N ARG A 367 23.81 -20.66 -14.42
CA ARG A 367 24.82 -21.72 -14.45
C ARG A 367 24.79 -22.55 -15.74
N THR A 368 23.76 -22.41 -16.58
CA THR A 368 23.66 -23.17 -17.83
C THR A 368 24.67 -22.65 -18.88
N ALA A 369 25.16 -23.54 -19.74
CA ALA A 369 26.00 -23.15 -20.88
C ALA A 369 25.25 -22.25 -21.87
N ILE A 370 23.94 -22.48 -22.04
CA ILE A 370 23.05 -21.68 -22.89
C ILE A 370 23.07 -20.22 -22.45
N SER A 371 22.84 -19.92 -21.17
CA SER A 371 22.79 -18.53 -20.69
C SER A 371 24.14 -17.81 -20.78
N ARG A 372 25.25 -18.55 -20.75
CA ARG A 372 26.62 -18.02 -20.89
C ARG A 372 27.01 -17.79 -22.34
N GLY A 373 26.46 -18.57 -23.27
CA GLY A 373 26.72 -18.44 -24.71
C GLY A 373 25.87 -17.39 -25.43
N LEU A 374 24.78 -16.91 -24.81
CA LEU A 374 23.93 -15.87 -25.38
C LEU A 374 24.60 -14.49 -25.32
N ALA A 375 24.43 -13.71 -26.40
CA ALA A 375 24.77 -12.28 -26.39
C ALA A 375 24.04 -11.55 -25.23
N PRO A 376 24.68 -10.59 -24.54
CA PRO A 376 24.09 -9.93 -23.36
C PRO A 376 22.70 -9.31 -23.61
N THR A 377 22.49 -8.71 -24.78
CA THR A 377 21.21 -8.09 -25.17
C THR A 377 20.12 -9.14 -25.37
N THR A 378 20.41 -10.21 -26.12
CA THR A 378 19.50 -11.34 -26.35
C THR A 378 19.12 -12.01 -25.05
N ARG A 379 20.11 -12.24 -24.17
CA ARG A 379 19.90 -12.80 -22.84
C ARG A 379 18.96 -11.93 -22.00
N ALA A 380 19.23 -10.63 -21.93
CA ALA A 380 18.41 -9.71 -21.14
C ALA A 380 16.97 -9.63 -21.66
N TRP A 381 16.77 -9.67 -22.99
CA TRP A 381 15.44 -9.71 -23.58
C TRP A 381 14.71 -11.01 -23.22
N LEU A 382 15.37 -12.16 -23.37
CA LEU A 382 14.80 -13.46 -23.03
C LEU A 382 14.42 -13.54 -21.54
N GLU A 383 15.33 -13.15 -20.64
CA GLU A 383 15.10 -13.14 -19.19
C GLU A 383 13.92 -12.25 -18.81
N LYS A 384 13.77 -11.08 -19.44
CA LYS A 384 12.62 -10.21 -19.23
C LYS A 384 11.31 -10.81 -19.77
N SER A 385 11.31 -11.34 -20.99
CA SER A 385 10.12 -11.92 -21.61
C SER A 385 9.58 -13.12 -20.82
N VAL A 386 10.48 -14.05 -20.45
CA VAL A 386 10.14 -15.18 -19.58
C VAL A 386 9.70 -14.69 -18.21
N GLY A 387 10.36 -13.67 -17.67
CA GLY A 387 10.02 -13.06 -16.40
C GLY A 387 8.62 -12.45 -16.36
N TYR A 388 8.20 -11.70 -17.38
CA TYR A 388 6.83 -11.18 -17.48
C TYR A 388 5.80 -12.30 -17.51
N LEU A 389 6.05 -13.34 -18.31
CA LEU A 389 5.18 -14.50 -18.38
C LEU A 389 5.08 -15.18 -17.01
N TRP A 390 6.21 -15.40 -16.34
CA TRP A 390 6.26 -16.00 -15.01
C TRP A 390 5.46 -15.20 -13.98
N VAL A 391 5.67 -13.88 -13.90
CA VAL A 391 4.93 -13.01 -12.97
C VAL A 391 3.43 -13.10 -13.23
N PHE A 392 3.02 -12.99 -14.49
CA PHE A 392 1.61 -13.03 -14.84
C PHE A 392 0.97 -14.39 -14.53
N LEU A 393 1.65 -15.49 -14.87
CA LEU A 393 1.17 -16.85 -14.58
C LEU A 393 1.09 -17.11 -13.07
N TRP A 394 2.11 -16.72 -12.30
CA TRP A 394 2.09 -16.88 -10.84
C TRP A 394 0.96 -16.09 -10.20
N LEU A 395 0.76 -14.84 -10.62
CA LEU A 395 -0.37 -14.03 -10.16
C LEU A 395 -1.71 -14.65 -10.57
N THR A 396 -1.78 -15.29 -11.75
CA THR A 396 -2.97 -16.04 -12.20
C THR A 396 -3.25 -17.26 -11.33
N ILE A 397 -2.22 -17.86 -10.74
CA ILE A 397 -2.38 -18.96 -9.80
C ILE A 397 -2.99 -18.46 -8.48
N VAL A 398 -2.48 -17.36 -7.93
CA VAL A 398 -2.87 -16.88 -6.59
C VAL A 398 -4.12 -16.01 -6.58
N THR A 399 -4.45 -15.31 -7.67
CA THR A 399 -5.61 -14.38 -7.72
C THR A 399 -6.92 -15.04 -7.28
N PRO A 400 -7.29 -16.24 -7.77
CA PRO A 400 -8.57 -16.86 -7.43
C PRO A 400 -8.67 -17.25 -5.96
N ILE A 401 -7.55 -17.62 -5.33
CA ILE A 401 -7.48 -17.98 -3.91
C ILE A 401 -8.04 -16.81 -3.09
N TYR A 402 -7.61 -15.59 -3.39
CA TYR A 402 -8.04 -14.39 -2.68
C TYR A 402 -9.40 -13.84 -3.18
N ASN A 403 -9.61 -13.77 -4.50
CA ASN A 403 -10.75 -13.04 -5.05
C ASN A 403 -12.08 -13.80 -5.00
N TYR A 404 -12.08 -15.12 -5.18
CA TYR A 404 -13.32 -15.89 -5.32
C TYR A 404 -14.18 -15.89 -4.05
N PRO A 405 -13.62 -16.01 -2.82
CA PRO A 405 -14.40 -15.84 -1.61
C PRO A 405 -15.17 -14.52 -1.56
N GLY A 406 -14.55 -13.42 -2.01
CA GLY A 406 -15.20 -12.11 -2.09
C GLY A 406 -16.26 -12.00 -3.18
N MET A 407 -16.08 -12.69 -4.31
CA MET A 407 -17.06 -12.75 -5.41
C MET A 407 -18.30 -13.58 -5.03
N ASN A 408 -18.15 -14.60 -4.19
CA ASN A 408 -19.23 -15.48 -3.72
C ASN A 408 -19.86 -15.05 -2.39
N ARG A 409 -19.58 -13.84 -1.92
CA ARG A 409 -20.10 -13.38 -0.63
C ARG A 409 -21.62 -13.25 -0.68
N ASP A 410 -22.28 -13.65 0.41
CA ASP A 410 -23.72 -13.50 0.56
C ASP A 410 -24.08 -12.03 0.77
N PRO A 411 -24.76 -11.36 -0.19
CA PRO A 411 -25.09 -9.95 -0.06
C PRO A 411 -25.95 -9.62 1.16
N ALA A 412 -26.73 -10.59 1.67
CA ALA A 412 -27.57 -10.40 2.85
C ALA A 412 -26.77 -10.42 4.17
N LYS A 413 -25.57 -11.02 4.16
CA LYS A 413 -24.69 -11.16 5.33
C LYS A 413 -23.43 -10.29 5.25
N SER A 414 -23.22 -9.62 4.11
CA SER A 414 -22.05 -8.78 3.86
C SER A 414 -22.35 -7.30 4.00
N LEU A 415 -21.32 -6.53 4.37
CA LEU A 415 -21.41 -5.07 4.34
C LEU A 415 -21.63 -4.57 2.89
N PRO A 416 -22.59 -3.64 2.68
CA PRO A 416 -22.80 -3.03 1.38
C PRO A 416 -21.65 -2.07 1.08
N PHE A 417 -20.74 -2.44 0.18
CA PHE A 417 -19.66 -1.57 -0.26
C PHE A 417 -20.03 -0.84 -1.53
N TYR A 418 -19.85 0.47 -1.50
CA TYR A 418 -19.89 1.31 -2.68
C TYR A 418 -18.45 1.62 -3.10
N ILE A 419 -18.09 1.16 -4.30
CA ILE A 419 -16.78 1.45 -4.89
C ILE A 419 -16.76 2.90 -5.36
N VAL A 420 -17.82 3.33 -6.03
CA VAL A 420 -18.14 4.74 -6.29
C VAL A 420 -19.39 5.12 -5.48
N PRO A 421 -19.39 6.27 -4.80
CA PRO A 421 -20.52 6.70 -3.98
C PRO A 421 -21.77 6.97 -4.83
N TRP A 422 -21.61 7.50 -6.05
CA TRP A 422 -22.73 7.74 -6.97
C TRP A 422 -22.46 7.20 -8.37
N SER A 423 -23.35 6.34 -8.84
CA SER A 423 -23.21 5.74 -10.17
C SER A 423 -23.91 6.59 -11.23
N LEU A 424 -23.14 7.17 -12.15
CA LEU A 424 -23.65 7.85 -13.34
C LEU A 424 -24.24 6.83 -14.31
N VAL A 425 -23.56 5.70 -14.50
CA VAL A 425 -24.02 4.61 -15.38
C VAL A 425 -25.35 4.04 -14.86
N GLY A 426 -25.44 3.75 -13.56
CA GLY A 426 -26.68 3.26 -12.94
C GLY A 426 -27.80 4.31 -12.91
N TRP A 427 -27.48 5.61 -12.95
CA TRP A 427 -28.49 6.65 -13.14
C TRP A 427 -29.02 6.66 -14.59
N LEU A 428 -28.13 6.59 -15.58
CA LEU A 428 -28.50 6.51 -17.00
C LEU A 428 -29.35 5.26 -17.29
N GLN A 429 -28.96 4.09 -16.77
CA GLN A 429 -29.69 2.83 -16.93
C GLN A 429 -31.10 2.82 -16.31
N ARG A 430 -31.36 3.67 -15.30
CA ARG A 430 -32.69 3.81 -14.68
C ARG A 430 -33.57 4.84 -15.38
N SER A 431 -32.96 5.71 -16.18
CA SER A 431 -33.63 6.82 -16.87
C SER A 431 -33.94 6.50 -18.34
N ALA A 432 -33.34 5.42 -18.87
CA ALA A 432 -33.67 4.80 -20.14
C ALA A 432 -34.66 3.65 -19.92
#